data_AF-A0A3D4EY78-F1
#
_entry.id   AF-A0A3D4EY78-F1
#
_cell.length_a   1.000
_cell.length_b   1.000
_cell.length_c   1.000
_cell.angle_alpha   90.00
_cell.angle_beta   90.00
_cell.angle_gamma   90.00
#
_symmetry.space_group_name_H-M   'P 1'
#
loop_
_entity.id
_entity.type
_entity.pdbx_description
1 polymer ?
#
loop_
_entity_poly.entity_id
_entity_poly.type
_entity_poly.pdbx_seq_one_letter_code
_entity_poly.pdbx_strand_id
1 'polypeptide(L)'
;MKKRIIIGIFLTTAVFFLYLFFTGRFAPPNPLPTKTLSSYKLPEKIDRSPKAQAQAARDFLSLLDEHMREQTQFPLDSPERKKWTNHPPKHSEKGARLGDLTQEQIEAGLHLLSTILSKEGFYRVRNVPLADDHIVPEGKRYVGFGAEDFRLVIFGEPAEDSPWAVQFDGHHLAVNINIHGNQMSLSPSLIGTEPHQFHLDGEVIRPIKAFTDKAYALIQSLAGEQKKKAIISETSEDTQLAEPEFDGFIPDLQGIKGAELSSSHKAQLLG
;
A
#
# COMPACT_ATOMS: atom_id res chain seq x y z
N MET A 1 -5.61 -4.15 47.86
CA MET A 1 -4.35 -4.94 47.83
C MET A 1 -3.52 -4.49 46.66
N LYS A 2 -2.38 -3.83 46.94
CA LYS A 2 -1.34 -3.50 45.97
C LYS A 2 -0.57 -4.79 45.65
N LYS A 3 -0.37 -5.10 44.37
CA LYS A 3 0.83 -5.83 43.92
C LYS A 3 1.42 -5.09 42.74
N ARG A 4 2.50 -4.37 43.06
CA ARG A 4 3.53 -3.93 42.13
C ARG A 4 4.27 -5.18 41.66
N ILE A 5 4.54 -5.27 40.37
CA ILE A 5 5.74 -5.95 39.87
C ILE A 5 6.46 -4.90 39.02
N ILE A 6 7.54 -4.39 39.60
CA ILE A 6 8.62 -3.71 38.90
C ILE A 6 9.73 -4.75 38.85
N ILE A 7 10.15 -5.16 37.66
CA ILE A 7 11.54 -5.52 37.35
C ILE A 7 11.79 -4.98 35.95
N GLY A 8 12.60 -3.92 35.87
CA GLY A 8 13.13 -3.39 34.63
C GLY A 8 14.55 -3.89 34.39
N ILE A 9 14.94 -3.95 33.13
CA ILE A 9 16.32 -3.73 32.69
C ILE A 9 16.23 -2.81 31.46
N PHE A 10 16.77 -1.61 31.62
CA PHE A 10 17.15 -0.76 30.50
C PHE A 10 18.30 -1.42 29.76
N LEU A 11 18.14 -1.67 28.46
CA LEU A 11 19.26 -1.67 27.54
C LEU A 11 18.93 -0.68 26.43
N THR A 12 19.65 0.42 26.46
CA THR A 12 19.82 1.38 25.37
C THR A 12 20.07 0.65 24.06
N THR A 13 19.17 0.79 23.09
CA THR A 13 19.51 0.68 21.67
C THR A 13 18.56 1.60 20.92
N ALA A 14 19.14 2.55 20.20
CA ALA A 14 18.44 3.65 19.55
C ALA A 14 17.38 3.15 18.58
N VAL A 15 16.12 3.52 18.80
CA VAL A 15 15.13 3.55 17.72
C VAL A 15 15.40 4.85 16.97
N PHE A 16 16.10 4.69 15.85
CA PHE A 16 16.48 5.77 14.95
C PHE A 16 15.21 6.38 14.35
N PHE A 17 14.76 7.50 14.91
CA PHE A 17 14.21 8.55 14.07
C PHE A 17 15.38 9.21 13.37
N LEU A 18 15.76 8.72 12.18
CA LEU A 18 16.45 9.58 11.25
C LEU A 18 15.51 10.02 10.14
N TYR A 19 15.19 11.30 10.23
CA TYR A 19 15.33 12.21 9.09
C TYR A 19 16.75 12.05 8.50
N LEU A 20 16.99 10.95 7.78
CA LEU A 20 18.15 10.82 6.91
C LEU A 20 17.78 11.51 5.60
N PHE A 21 18.34 12.70 5.43
CA PHE A 21 18.88 13.06 4.12
C PHE A 21 19.94 12.01 3.75
N PHE A 22 19.52 10.82 3.34
CA PHE A 22 20.40 9.88 2.68
C PHE A 22 20.58 10.36 1.24
N THR A 23 21.63 11.13 1.03
CA THR A 23 22.22 11.33 -0.30
C THR A 23 23.15 10.16 -0.70
N GLY A 24 23.00 9.00 -0.04
CA GLY A 24 23.69 7.77 -0.40
C GLY A 24 23.02 7.16 -1.63
N ARG A 25 23.79 6.94 -2.69
CA ARG A 25 23.32 6.26 -3.91
C ARG A 25 23.02 4.79 -3.59
N PHE A 26 21.78 4.52 -3.20
CA PHE A 26 21.19 3.19 -3.22
C PHE A 26 20.76 2.90 -4.67
N ALA A 27 21.59 2.16 -5.42
CA ALA A 27 21.21 1.61 -6.72
C ALA A 27 21.09 0.08 -6.56
N PRO A 28 19.98 -0.56 -6.98
CA PRO A 28 19.68 -1.93 -6.59
C PRO A 28 20.43 -2.99 -7.43
N PRO A 29 20.62 -4.22 -6.91
CA PRO A 29 20.75 -5.41 -7.75
C PRO A 29 19.40 -5.66 -8.43
N ASN A 30 19.15 -5.00 -9.55
CA ASN A 30 17.86 -4.86 -10.24
C ASN A 30 17.05 -6.18 -10.38
N PRO A 31 16.15 -6.51 -9.42
CA PRO A 31 15.38 -7.73 -9.50
C PRO A 31 14.30 -7.57 -10.58
N LEU A 32 13.81 -8.70 -11.11
CA LEU A 32 12.87 -8.70 -12.23
C LEU A 32 11.62 -7.83 -11.98
N PRO A 33 11.01 -7.83 -10.78
CA PRO A 33 9.89 -6.93 -10.48
C PRO A 33 10.22 -5.46 -10.61
N THR A 34 11.34 -4.99 -10.05
CA THR A 34 11.77 -3.58 -10.15
C THR A 34 11.92 -3.15 -11.61
N LYS A 35 12.60 -3.97 -12.41
CA LYS A 35 12.78 -3.71 -13.85
C LYS A 35 11.43 -3.66 -14.57
N THR A 36 10.53 -4.57 -14.28
CA THR A 36 9.23 -4.66 -14.94
C THR A 36 8.31 -3.49 -14.54
N LEU A 37 8.22 -3.19 -13.25
CA LEU A 37 7.44 -2.07 -12.70
C LEU A 37 7.91 -0.72 -13.23
N SER A 38 9.22 -0.48 -13.28
CA SER A 38 9.80 0.78 -13.75
C SER A 38 9.63 0.98 -15.26
N SER A 39 9.72 -0.10 -16.04
CA SER A 39 9.62 -0.04 -17.51
C SER A 39 8.19 -0.20 -18.05
N TYR A 40 7.22 -0.61 -17.22
CA TYR A 40 5.83 -0.81 -17.65
C TYR A 40 5.19 0.49 -18.16
N LYS A 41 4.83 0.48 -19.45
CA LYS A 41 4.18 1.60 -20.12
C LYS A 41 2.67 1.45 -20.07
N LEU A 42 2.03 2.37 -19.35
CA LEU A 42 0.58 2.44 -19.31
C LEU A 42 0.03 2.74 -20.72
N PRO A 43 -0.94 1.97 -21.24
CA PRO A 43 -1.61 2.29 -22.49
C PRO A 43 -2.26 3.68 -22.44
N GLU A 44 -2.23 4.43 -23.54
CA GLU A 44 -2.80 5.78 -23.63
C GLU A 44 -4.31 5.78 -23.30
N LYS A 45 -5.00 4.76 -23.82
CA LYS A 45 -6.40 4.46 -23.56
C LYS A 45 -6.48 3.10 -22.88
N ILE A 46 -7.16 3.06 -21.73
CA ILE A 46 -7.44 1.82 -21.00
C ILE A 46 -8.94 1.69 -20.90
N ASP A 47 -9.47 0.58 -21.41
CA ASP A 47 -10.84 0.19 -21.17
C ASP A 47 -10.99 -0.21 -19.70
N ARG A 48 -11.88 0.48 -18.99
CA ARG A 48 -12.20 0.22 -17.58
C ARG A 48 -13.65 -0.27 -17.42
N SER A 49 -14.24 -0.78 -18.51
CA SER A 49 -15.53 -1.46 -18.43
C SER A 49 -15.41 -2.71 -17.56
N PRO A 50 -16.51 -3.14 -16.91
CA PRO A 50 -16.48 -4.36 -16.09
C PRO A 50 -16.05 -5.60 -16.88
N LYS A 51 -16.39 -5.64 -18.18
CA LYS A 51 -15.93 -6.67 -19.12
C LYS A 51 -14.41 -6.68 -19.26
N ALA A 52 -13.78 -5.52 -19.46
CA ALA A 52 -12.33 -5.40 -19.62
C ALA A 52 -11.60 -5.77 -18.33
N GLN A 53 -12.11 -5.35 -17.17
CA GLN A 53 -11.55 -5.70 -15.85
C GLN A 53 -11.59 -7.22 -15.62
N ALA A 54 -12.75 -7.84 -15.86
CA ALA A 54 -12.90 -9.29 -15.72
C ALA A 54 -12.02 -10.05 -16.72
N GLN A 55 -11.87 -9.55 -17.96
CA GLN A 55 -10.99 -10.15 -18.95
C GLN A 55 -9.52 -10.07 -18.52
N ALA A 56 -9.03 -8.91 -18.09
CA ALA A 56 -7.66 -8.74 -17.64
C ALA A 56 -7.32 -9.65 -16.43
N ALA A 57 -8.29 -9.89 -15.54
CA ALA A 57 -8.12 -10.81 -14.43
C ALA A 57 -8.01 -12.26 -14.89
N ARG A 58 -8.86 -12.69 -15.83
CA ARG A 58 -8.78 -14.03 -16.43
C ARG A 58 -7.49 -14.23 -17.22
N ASP A 59 -7.04 -13.20 -17.95
CA ASP A 59 -5.79 -13.24 -18.71
C ASP A 59 -4.59 -13.42 -17.76
N PHE A 60 -4.52 -12.62 -16.68
CA PHE A 60 -3.50 -12.79 -15.64
C PHE A 60 -3.53 -14.21 -15.04
N LEU A 61 -4.70 -14.68 -14.60
CA LEU A 61 -4.84 -16.02 -14.04
C LEU A 61 -4.44 -17.10 -15.05
N SER A 62 -4.73 -16.94 -16.35
CA SER A 62 -4.39 -17.92 -17.39
C SER A 62 -2.89 -18.16 -17.57
N LEU A 63 -2.06 -17.18 -17.20
CA LEU A 63 -0.60 -17.27 -17.25
C LEU A 63 0.01 -18.01 -16.06
N LEU A 64 -0.76 -18.24 -14.99
CA LEU A 64 -0.30 -18.93 -13.79
C LEU A 64 -0.44 -20.45 -13.97
N ASP A 65 0.58 -21.18 -13.55
CA ASP A 65 0.48 -22.64 -13.39
C ASP A 65 -0.53 -23.00 -12.30
N GLU A 66 -0.87 -24.28 -12.21
CA GLU A 66 -1.88 -24.78 -11.27
C GLU A 66 -1.54 -24.42 -9.82
N HIS A 67 -0.28 -24.57 -9.42
CA HIS A 67 0.15 -24.29 -8.06
C HIS A 67 0.06 -22.79 -7.72
N MET A 68 0.57 -21.93 -8.60
CA MET A 68 0.46 -20.47 -8.45
C MET A 68 -0.99 -20.02 -8.43
N ARG A 69 -1.86 -20.61 -9.27
CA ARG A 69 -3.29 -20.30 -9.29
C ARG A 69 -3.97 -20.66 -7.97
N GLU A 70 -3.68 -21.83 -7.39
CA GLU A 70 -4.19 -22.22 -6.08
C GLU A 70 -3.73 -21.28 -4.95
N GLN A 71 -2.57 -20.63 -5.09
CA GLN A 71 -2.12 -19.61 -4.15
C GLN A 71 -2.74 -18.25 -4.41
N THR A 72 -3.33 -18.01 -5.59
CA THR A 72 -3.71 -16.67 -6.07
C THR A 72 -5.21 -16.45 -6.16
N GLN A 73 -5.98 -17.49 -6.47
CA GLN A 73 -7.43 -17.40 -6.64
C GLN A 73 -8.14 -18.21 -5.55
N PHE A 74 -9.05 -17.56 -4.84
CA PHE A 74 -9.86 -18.17 -3.79
C PHE A 74 -11.35 -17.91 -4.00
N PRO A 75 -12.25 -18.70 -3.39
CA PRO A 75 -13.67 -18.35 -3.31
C PRO A 75 -13.91 -16.96 -2.70
N LEU A 76 -14.99 -16.28 -3.10
CA LEU A 76 -15.29 -14.91 -2.66
C LEU A 76 -15.47 -14.78 -1.13
N ASP A 77 -15.97 -15.84 -0.49
CA ASP A 77 -16.21 -15.98 0.95
C ASP A 77 -15.03 -16.62 1.71
N SER A 78 -13.89 -16.83 1.03
CA SER A 78 -12.70 -17.41 1.64
C SER A 78 -12.22 -16.60 2.86
N PRO A 79 -11.81 -17.27 3.96
CA PRO A 79 -11.20 -16.58 5.10
C PRO A 79 -9.89 -15.87 4.74
N GLU A 80 -9.23 -16.27 3.66
CA GLU A 80 -8.02 -15.59 3.15
C GLU A 80 -8.29 -14.12 2.79
N ARG A 81 -9.53 -13.74 2.48
CA ARG A 81 -9.91 -12.36 2.15
C ARG A 81 -9.73 -11.37 3.30
N LYS A 82 -9.61 -11.86 4.53
CA LYS A 82 -9.28 -11.04 5.71
C LYS A 82 -7.77 -10.98 5.99
N LYS A 83 -6.98 -11.79 5.29
CA LYS A 83 -5.53 -11.86 5.46
C LYS A 83 -4.86 -10.95 4.44
N TRP A 84 -4.83 -9.67 4.78
CA TRP A 84 -4.05 -8.65 4.10
C TRP A 84 -3.04 -8.08 5.08
N THR A 85 -1.99 -7.44 4.57
CA THR A 85 -0.99 -6.77 5.40
C THR A 85 -0.57 -5.45 4.77
N ASN A 86 -0.17 -4.48 5.59
CA ASN A 86 0.63 -3.35 5.15
C ASN A 86 1.99 -3.29 5.86
N HIS A 87 2.33 -4.36 6.59
CA HIS A 87 3.62 -4.62 7.20
C HIS A 87 4.47 -5.49 6.27
N PRO A 88 5.77 -5.67 6.55
CA PRO A 88 6.59 -6.63 5.83
C PRO A 88 5.93 -8.02 5.82
N PRO A 89 5.52 -8.55 4.65
CA PRO A 89 4.76 -9.78 4.56
C PRO A 89 5.59 -10.98 4.96
N LYS A 90 4.93 -11.96 5.61
CA LYS A 90 5.55 -13.24 5.96
C LYS A 90 5.58 -14.16 4.72
N HIS A 91 6.55 -15.08 4.66
CA HIS A 91 6.61 -16.07 3.57
C HIS A 91 5.36 -16.94 3.43
N SER A 92 4.61 -17.17 4.52
CA SER A 92 3.41 -18.00 4.53
C SER A 92 2.18 -17.34 3.88
N GLU A 93 2.26 -16.04 3.56
CA GLU A 93 1.15 -15.29 2.98
C GLU A 93 0.88 -15.71 1.53
N LYS A 94 -0.41 -15.78 1.20
CA LYS A 94 -0.93 -16.25 -0.09
C LYS A 94 -0.93 -15.13 -1.13
N GLY A 95 -0.96 -15.52 -2.39
CA GLY A 95 -1.00 -14.63 -3.55
C GLY A 95 0.14 -14.86 -4.52
N ALA A 96 -0.02 -14.30 -5.71
CA ALA A 96 1.02 -14.22 -6.70
C ALA A 96 2.07 -13.20 -6.25
N ARG A 97 3.11 -13.68 -5.55
CA ARG A 97 4.25 -12.88 -5.12
C ARG A 97 5.06 -12.43 -6.33
N LEU A 98 5.28 -11.12 -6.49
CA LEU A 98 5.92 -10.57 -7.68
C LEU A 98 7.31 -11.18 -7.96
N GLY A 99 8.09 -11.50 -6.92
CA GLY A 99 9.40 -12.13 -7.08
C GLY A 99 9.38 -13.57 -7.58
N ASP A 100 8.22 -14.23 -7.59
CA ASP A 100 8.07 -15.61 -8.09
C ASP A 100 7.50 -15.62 -9.53
N LEU A 101 7.14 -14.45 -10.05
CA LEU A 101 6.52 -14.29 -11.37
C LEU A 101 7.54 -13.99 -12.46
N THR A 102 7.22 -14.44 -13.68
CA THR A 102 7.87 -14.00 -14.91
C THR A 102 7.50 -12.56 -15.25
N GLN A 103 8.26 -11.94 -16.17
CA GLN A 103 7.96 -10.57 -16.64
C GLN A 103 6.53 -10.47 -17.20
N GLU A 104 6.11 -11.43 -18.03
CA GLU A 104 4.79 -11.45 -18.67
C GLU A 104 3.66 -11.51 -17.62
N GLN A 105 3.82 -12.33 -16.59
CA GLN A 105 2.86 -12.44 -15.48
C GLN A 105 2.77 -11.13 -14.67
N ILE A 106 3.90 -10.47 -14.40
CA ILE A 106 3.92 -9.18 -13.70
C ILE A 106 3.23 -8.10 -14.55
N GLU A 107 3.54 -8.04 -15.86
CA GLU A 107 2.91 -7.09 -16.78
C GLU A 107 1.39 -7.31 -16.88
N ALA A 108 0.93 -8.56 -16.89
CA ALA A 108 -0.49 -8.89 -16.87
C ALA A 108 -1.17 -8.46 -15.55
N GLY A 109 -0.50 -8.65 -14.39
CA GLY A 109 -0.98 -8.15 -13.11
C GLY A 109 -1.06 -6.61 -13.06
N LEU A 110 -0.06 -5.92 -13.62
CA LEU A 110 -0.09 -4.46 -13.77
C LEU A 110 -1.18 -3.99 -14.73
N HIS A 111 -1.42 -4.73 -15.80
CA HIS A 111 -2.52 -4.45 -16.72
C HIS A 111 -3.86 -4.55 -16.00
N LEU A 112 -4.11 -5.64 -15.27
CA LEU A 112 -5.30 -5.82 -14.43
C LEU A 112 -5.50 -4.62 -13.48
N LEU A 113 -4.49 -4.29 -12.67
CA LEU A 113 -4.56 -3.16 -11.74
C LEU A 113 -4.85 -1.83 -12.46
N SER A 114 -4.35 -1.64 -13.68
CA SER A 114 -4.60 -0.44 -14.48
C SER A 114 -6.03 -0.32 -15.03
N THR A 115 -6.71 -1.45 -15.24
CA THR A 115 -8.15 -1.50 -15.64
C THR A 115 -9.08 -1.19 -14.47
N ILE A 116 -8.65 -1.47 -13.24
CA ILE A 116 -9.43 -1.26 -12.02
C ILE A 116 -9.20 0.16 -11.46
N LEU A 117 -7.94 0.59 -11.39
CA LEU A 117 -7.55 1.85 -10.76
C LEU A 117 -7.58 3.03 -11.73
N SER A 118 -7.79 4.23 -11.17
CA SER A 118 -7.53 5.49 -11.89
C SER A 118 -6.04 5.61 -12.24
N LYS A 119 -5.68 6.53 -13.16
CA LYS A 119 -4.27 6.79 -13.50
C LYS A 119 -3.42 7.12 -12.26
N GLU A 120 -3.97 7.92 -11.33
CA GLU A 120 -3.29 8.25 -10.08
C GLU A 120 -3.23 7.09 -9.08
N GLY A 121 -4.30 6.30 -9.00
CA GLY A 121 -4.33 5.09 -8.14
C GLY A 121 -3.31 4.07 -8.60
N PHE A 122 -3.25 3.80 -9.90
CA PHE A 122 -2.24 2.93 -10.50
C PHE A 122 -0.82 3.47 -10.32
N TYR A 123 -0.61 4.78 -10.52
CA TYR A 123 0.69 5.41 -10.25
C TYR A 123 1.16 5.15 -8.81
N ARG A 124 0.28 5.27 -7.82
CA ARG A 124 0.62 4.98 -6.42
C ARG A 124 0.98 3.50 -6.24
N VAL A 125 0.06 2.61 -6.61
CA VAL A 125 0.21 1.15 -6.46
C VAL A 125 1.45 0.59 -7.16
N ARG A 126 1.84 1.15 -8.32
CA ARG A 126 3.05 0.74 -9.03
C ARG A 126 4.34 1.24 -8.36
N ASN A 127 4.32 2.46 -7.81
CA ASN A 127 5.54 3.10 -7.31
C ASN A 127 5.82 2.82 -5.82
N VAL A 128 4.86 2.35 -5.04
CA VAL A 128 5.13 1.93 -3.64
C VAL A 128 6.09 0.74 -3.57
N PRO A 129 5.91 -0.34 -4.36
CA PRO A 129 6.90 -1.41 -4.43
C PRO A 129 8.30 -0.93 -4.83
N LEU A 130 8.38 0.02 -5.77
CA LEU A 130 9.65 0.61 -6.19
C LEU A 130 10.30 1.45 -5.09
N ALA A 131 9.52 2.17 -4.29
CA ALA A 131 10.04 2.88 -3.12
C ALA A 131 10.64 1.88 -2.12
N ASP A 132 9.97 0.75 -1.91
CA ASP A 132 10.38 -0.29 -0.96
C ASP A 132 11.75 -0.92 -1.31
N ASP A 133 12.14 -0.95 -2.59
CA ASP A 133 13.48 -1.37 -3.00
C ASP A 133 14.60 -0.45 -2.47
N HIS A 134 14.30 0.82 -2.16
CA HIS A 134 15.29 1.78 -1.67
C HIS A 134 15.59 1.66 -0.17
N ILE A 135 14.80 0.88 0.59
CA ILE A 135 15.10 0.59 2.00
C ILE A 135 15.82 -0.75 2.18
N VAL A 136 15.95 -1.55 1.12
CA VAL A 136 16.73 -2.78 1.10
C VAL A 136 18.20 -2.44 0.79
N PRO A 137 19.17 -2.77 1.67
CA PRO A 137 20.58 -2.60 1.37
C PRO A 137 21.02 -3.36 0.10
N GLU A 138 21.89 -2.74 -0.69
CA GLU A 138 22.40 -3.31 -1.94
C GLU A 138 23.00 -4.71 -1.75
N GLY A 139 22.69 -5.61 -2.68
CA GLY A 139 23.18 -7.00 -2.68
C GLY A 139 22.60 -7.88 -1.56
N LYS A 140 21.62 -7.38 -0.79
CA LYS A 140 20.94 -8.15 0.25
C LYS A 140 19.48 -8.37 -0.10
N ARG A 141 18.94 -9.50 0.36
CA ARG A 141 17.51 -9.80 0.36
C ARG A 141 17.02 -9.82 1.79
N TYR A 142 16.01 -9.00 2.10
CA TYR A 142 15.33 -9.00 3.38
C TYR A 142 13.88 -9.38 3.17
N VAL A 143 13.51 -10.58 3.62
CA VAL A 143 12.13 -11.08 3.55
C VAL A 143 11.16 -10.06 4.11
N GLY A 144 10.10 -9.80 3.37
CA GLY A 144 9.09 -8.79 3.65
C GLY A 144 9.41 -7.40 3.08
N PHE A 145 10.51 -7.22 2.36
CA PHE A 145 10.92 -5.93 1.79
C PHE A 145 11.33 -6.05 0.32
N GLY A 146 11.17 -4.94 -0.39
CA GLY A 146 11.43 -4.79 -1.82
C GLY A 146 10.23 -5.18 -2.68
N ALA A 147 10.26 -4.76 -3.94
CA ALA A 147 9.19 -4.96 -4.89
C ALA A 147 8.80 -6.43 -5.09
N GLU A 148 9.74 -7.35 -4.85
CA GLU A 148 9.50 -8.78 -4.96
C GLU A 148 8.46 -9.33 -3.98
N ASP A 149 8.26 -8.68 -2.83
CA ASP A 149 7.40 -9.19 -1.75
C ASP A 149 5.96 -8.66 -1.80
N PHE A 150 5.59 -7.94 -2.86
CA PHE A 150 4.20 -7.58 -3.07
C PHE A 150 3.44 -8.75 -3.68
N ARG A 151 2.17 -8.89 -3.31
CA ARG A 151 1.32 -10.03 -3.70
C ARG A 151 0.02 -9.57 -4.28
N LEU A 152 -0.44 -10.27 -5.31
CA LEU A 152 -1.76 -10.09 -5.91
C LEU A 152 -2.61 -11.33 -5.63
N VAL A 153 -3.84 -11.11 -5.16
CA VAL A 153 -4.83 -12.16 -4.87
C VAL A 153 -6.16 -11.79 -5.53
N ILE A 154 -6.86 -12.78 -6.06
CA ILE A 154 -8.19 -12.64 -6.66
C ILE A 154 -9.18 -13.50 -5.86
N PHE A 155 -10.34 -12.94 -5.54
CA PHE A 155 -11.42 -13.63 -4.84
C PHE A 155 -12.67 -13.73 -5.71
N GLY A 156 -13.23 -14.92 -5.84
CA GLY A 156 -14.34 -15.23 -6.72
C GLY A 156 -13.90 -15.48 -8.17
N GLU A 157 -14.89 -15.62 -9.05
CA GLU A 157 -14.68 -15.74 -10.49
C GLU A 157 -14.78 -14.36 -11.15
N PRO A 158 -13.73 -13.87 -11.83
CA PRO A 158 -13.81 -12.58 -12.50
C PRO A 158 -14.90 -12.57 -13.58
N ALA A 159 -15.92 -11.74 -13.36
CA ALA A 159 -17.11 -11.65 -14.19
C ALA A 159 -17.53 -10.18 -14.37
N GLU A 160 -18.29 -9.92 -15.44
CA GLU A 160 -18.81 -8.60 -15.74
C GLU A 160 -19.96 -8.21 -14.80
N ASP A 161 -20.77 -9.18 -14.39
CA ASP A 161 -22.08 -9.00 -13.75
C ASP A 161 -22.20 -9.71 -12.39
N SER A 162 -21.15 -10.41 -11.95
CA SER A 162 -21.10 -11.11 -10.66
C SER A 162 -19.99 -10.53 -9.78
N PRO A 163 -20.12 -10.58 -8.45
CA PRO A 163 -19.14 -10.00 -7.55
C PRO A 163 -17.83 -10.81 -7.53
N TRP A 164 -16.71 -10.10 -7.55
CA TRP A 164 -15.36 -10.62 -7.33
C TRP A 164 -14.51 -9.54 -6.63
N ALA A 165 -13.29 -9.87 -6.22
CA ALA A 165 -12.41 -8.90 -5.57
C ALA A 165 -10.94 -9.11 -5.93
N VAL A 166 -10.18 -8.04 -5.76
CA VAL A 166 -8.71 -8.03 -5.90
C VAL A 166 -8.12 -7.49 -4.62
N GLN A 167 -7.07 -8.14 -4.13
CA GLN A 167 -6.22 -7.67 -3.06
C GLN A 167 -4.80 -7.55 -3.61
N PHE A 168 -4.20 -6.37 -3.48
CA PHE A 168 -2.79 -6.14 -3.78
C PHE A 168 -2.13 -5.50 -2.57
N ASP A 169 -1.16 -6.21 -1.98
CA ASP A 169 -0.59 -5.83 -0.70
C ASP A 169 0.91 -6.13 -0.57
N GLY A 170 1.50 -5.58 0.49
CA GLY A 170 2.93 -5.62 0.80
C GLY A 170 3.31 -4.54 1.80
N HIS A 171 4.60 -4.33 2.04
CA HIS A 171 5.07 -3.30 2.96
C HIS A 171 4.57 -1.91 2.51
N HIS A 172 3.85 -1.21 3.39
CA HIS A 172 3.17 0.07 3.16
C HIS A 172 2.01 0.08 2.14
N LEU A 173 1.50 -1.07 1.70
CA LEU A 173 0.39 -1.13 0.75
C LEU A 173 -0.61 -2.22 1.11
N ALA A 174 -1.88 -1.85 1.17
CA ALA A 174 -3.00 -2.80 1.21
C ALA A 174 -4.14 -2.22 0.38
N VAL A 175 -4.40 -2.77 -0.80
CA VAL A 175 -5.46 -2.31 -1.70
C VAL A 175 -6.43 -3.45 -1.92
N ASN A 176 -7.55 -3.42 -1.17
CA ASN A 176 -8.61 -4.41 -1.26
C ASN A 176 -9.82 -3.80 -1.98
N ILE A 177 -10.12 -4.33 -3.17
CA ILE A 177 -11.13 -3.80 -4.08
C ILE A 177 -12.19 -4.87 -4.30
N ASN A 178 -13.42 -4.57 -3.87
CA ASN A 178 -14.58 -5.38 -4.22
C ASN A 178 -15.18 -4.81 -5.51
N ILE A 179 -15.49 -5.67 -6.46
CA ILE A 179 -15.94 -5.32 -7.81
C ILE A 179 -17.27 -6.03 -8.06
N HIS A 180 -18.27 -5.27 -8.50
CA HIS A 180 -19.57 -5.80 -8.92
C HIS A 180 -20.11 -4.92 -10.05
N GLY A 181 -19.92 -5.36 -11.30
CA GLY A 181 -20.21 -4.54 -12.46
C GLY A 181 -19.44 -3.22 -12.42
N ASN A 182 -20.17 -2.12 -12.56
CA ASN A 182 -19.62 -0.76 -12.53
C ASN A 182 -19.46 -0.19 -11.11
N GLN A 183 -19.77 -0.98 -10.07
CA GLN A 183 -19.64 -0.57 -8.68
C GLN A 183 -18.38 -1.19 -8.07
N MET A 184 -17.62 -0.37 -7.36
CA MET A 184 -16.44 -0.80 -6.63
C MET A 184 -16.39 -0.19 -5.24
N SER A 185 -15.86 -0.94 -4.28
CA SER A 185 -15.51 -0.42 -2.95
C SER A 185 -14.06 -0.73 -2.64
N LEU A 186 -13.33 0.26 -2.16
CA LEU A 186 -11.92 0.15 -1.75
C LEU A 186 -11.86 0.09 -0.22
N SER A 187 -12.04 -1.10 0.36
CA SER A 187 -12.09 -1.27 1.82
C SER A 187 -11.83 -2.73 2.26
N PRO A 188 -10.97 -2.95 3.28
CA PRO A 188 -10.09 -1.96 3.89
C PRO A 188 -8.97 -1.56 2.93
N SER A 189 -8.41 -0.35 3.02
CA SER A 189 -7.27 0.03 2.16
C SER A 189 -6.36 1.06 2.79
N LEU A 190 -5.07 0.88 2.54
CA LEU A 190 -3.98 1.76 2.95
C LEU A 190 -2.99 1.88 1.79
N ILE A 191 -2.58 3.12 1.51
CA ILE A 191 -1.50 3.41 0.57
C ILE A 191 -0.53 4.35 1.27
N GLY A 192 0.49 3.75 1.89
CA GLY A 192 1.66 4.42 2.44
C GLY A 192 2.83 4.37 1.47
N THR A 193 3.99 4.86 1.88
CA THR A 193 5.25 4.69 1.14
C THR A 193 6.42 4.93 2.09
N GLU A 194 7.48 4.15 1.90
CA GLU A 194 8.78 4.39 2.51
C GLU A 194 9.86 4.04 1.47
N PRO A 195 10.80 4.96 1.16
CA PRO A 195 10.84 6.36 1.59
C PRO A 195 9.68 7.21 1.02
N HIS A 196 9.53 8.44 1.51
CA HIS A 196 8.53 9.40 1.00
C HIS A 196 8.76 9.82 -0.47
N GLN A 197 10.01 9.70 -0.93
CA GLN A 197 10.43 9.95 -2.30
C GLN A 197 11.70 9.16 -2.63
N PHE A 198 11.90 8.86 -3.91
CA PHE A 198 13.10 8.20 -4.43
C PHE A 198 13.45 8.69 -5.83
N HIS A 199 14.63 8.33 -6.34
CA HIS A 199 15.05 8.67 -7.70
C HIS A 199 14.94 7.45 -8.61
N LEU A 200 14.29 7.61 -9.76
CA LEU A 200 14.18 6.58 -10.80
C LEU A 200 14.51 7.23 -12.14
N ASP A 201 15.54 6.71 -12.82
CA ASP A 201 16.01 7.23 -14.13
C ASP A 201 16.25 8.76 -14.16
N GLY A 202 16.70 9.33 -13.03
CA GLY A 202 16.97 10.76 -12.88
C GLY A 202 15.76 11.61 -12.44
N GLU A 203 14.57 11.03 -12.39
CA GLU A 203 13.34 11.69 -11.94
C GLU A 203 13.07 11.44 -10.46
N VAL A 204 12.50 12.43 -9.76
CA VAL A 204 12.06 12.29 -8.37
C VAL A 204 10.64 11.74 -8.33
N ILE A 205 10.48 10.53 -7.82
CA ILE A 205 9.18 9.89 -7.64
C ILE A 205 8.68 10.12 -6.22
N ARG A 206 7.47 10.66 -6.09
CA ARG A 206 6.74 10.85 -4.82
C ARG A 206 5.40 10.10 -4.88
N PRO A 207 5.31 8.83 -4.43
CA PRO A 207 4.13 7.99 -4.67
C PRO A 207 2.82 8.62 -4.18
N ILE A 208 2.82 9.18 -2.97
CA ILE A 208 1.64 9.77 -2.32
C ILE A 208 1.71 11.30 -2.18
N LYS A 209 2.35 11.99 -3.13
CA LYS A 209 2.54 13.46 -3.13
C LYS A 209 1.27 14.24 -2.81
N ALA A 210 0.18 13.95 -3.51
CA ALA A 210 -1.07 14.69 -3.38
C ALA A 210 -1.66 14.63 -1.96
N PHE A 211 -1.51 13.49 -1.27
CA PHE A 211 -1.98 13.32 0.12
C PHE A 211 -1.06 14.05 1.09
N THR A 212 0.25 13.82 0.99
CA THR A 212 1.25 14.40 1.88
C THR A 212 1.28 15.93 1.78
N ASP A 213 1.31 16.49 0.58
CA ASP A 213 1.33 17.95 0.39
C ASP A 213 0.07 18.63 0.95
N LYS A 214 -1.12 18.03 0.72
CA LYS A 214 -2.37 18.55 1.30
C LYS A 214 -2.37 18.48 2.82
N ALA A 215 -1.94 17.36 3.40
CA ALA A 215 -1.84 17.20 4.85
C ALA A 215 -0.87 18.21 5.48
N TYR A 216 0.32 18.39 4.89
CA TYR A 216 1.28 19.39 5.36
C TYR A 216 0.75 20.81 5.22
N ALA A 217 0.14 21.16 4.08
CA ALA A 217 -0.45 22.48 3.87
C ALA A 217 -1.53 22.79 4.92
N LEU A 218 -2.40 21.81 5.23
CA LEU A 218 -3.40 21.96 6.27
C LEU A 218 -2.74 22.22 7.63
N ILE A 219 -1.84 21.36 8.09
CA ILE A 219 -1.17 21.53 9.40
C ILE A 219 -0.38 22.84 9.50
N GLN A 220 0.26 23.28 8.41
CA GLN A 220 0.98 24.56 8.36
C GLN A 220 0.05 25.76 8.41
N SER A 221 -1.17 25.64 7.90
CA SER A 221 -2.18 26.70 7.92
C SER A 221 -2.91 26.84 9.27
N LEU A 222 -2.84 25.82 10.14
CA LEU A 222 -3.41 25.90 11.48
C LEU A 222 -2.57 26.81 12.37
N ALA A 223 -3.23 27.56 13.26
CA ALA A 223 -2.58 28.43 14.23
C ALA A 223 -3.28 28.39 15.59
N GLY A 224 -2.62 28.90 16.62
CA GLY A 224 -3.19 29.03 17.97
C GLY A 224 -3.76 27.72 18.53
N GLU A 225 -4.96 27.78 19.08
CA GLU A 225 -5.62 26.63 19.70
C GLU A 225 -5.97 25.51 18.70
N GLN A 226 -6.24 25.82 17.43
CA GLN A 226 -6.50 24.78 16.42
C GLN A 226 -5.25 23.92 16.18
N LYS A 227 -4.08 24.56 16.06
CA LYS A 227 -2.80 23.83 15.86
C LYS A 227 -2.44 22.99 17.07
N LYS A 228 -2.61 23.52 18.29
CA LYS A 228 -2.36 22.79 19.53
C LYS A 228 -3.23 21.54 19.67
N LYS A 229 -4.50 21.61 19.26
CA LYS A 229 -5.39 20.43 19.27
C LYS A 229 -5.09 19.44 18.15
N ALA A 230 -4.63 19.91 16.99
CA ALA A 230 -4.35 19.05 15.86
C ALA A 230 -3.06 18.22 16.04
N ILE A 231 -2.06 18.76 16.73
CA ILE A 231 -0.81 18.06 17.03
C ILE A 231 -1.00 17.24 18.31
N ILE A 232 -1.20 15.93 18.14
CA ILE A 232 -1.44 14.99 19.26
C ILE A 232 -0.16 14.45 19.89
N SER A 233 0.94 14.45 19.13
CA SER A 233 2.27 14.04 19.58
C SER A 233 3.35 14.76 18.75
N GLU A 234 4.53 14.96 19.33
CA GLU A 234 5.72 15.44 18.62
C GLU A 234 6.49 14.30 17.93
N THR A 235 6.16 13.04 18.26
CA THR A 235 6.76 11.82 17.70
C THR A 235 5.67 10.92 17.10
N SER A 236 6.04 10.02 16.19
CA SER A 236 5.08 9.06 15.62
C SER A 236 4.87 7.80 16.46
N GLU A 237 5.75 7.54 17.45
CA GLU A 237 5.85 6.26 18.17
C GLU A 237 4.53 5.85 18.85
N ASP A 238 3.70 6.83 19.24
CA ASP A 238 2.42 6.60 19.93
C ASP A 238 1.18 6.91 19.08
N THR A 239 1.33 7.04 17.75
CA THR A 239 0.23 7.48 16.86
C THR A 239 -0.44 6.36 16.06
N GLN A 240 0.13 5.15 16.06
CA GLN A 240 -0.48 4.00 15.39
C GLN A 240 -1.52 3.36 16.31
N LEU A 241 -2.79 3.48 15.93
CA LEU A 241 -3.91 3.05 16.77
C LEU A 241 -4.48 1.69 16.34
N ALA A 242 -4.32 1.30 15.08
CA ALA A 242 -4.83 0.04 14.53
C ALA A 242 -3.87 -0.52 13.47
N GLU A 243 -3.91 -1.84 13.29
CA GLU A 243 -3.02 -2.61 12.41
C GLU A 243 -3.83 -3.70 11.66
N PRO A 244 -3.27 -4.38 10.65
CA PRO A 244 -3.88 -5.59 10.10
C PRO A 244 -4.22 -6.60 11.20
N GLU A 245 -5.24 -7.42 10.99
CA GLU A 245 -5.74 -8.43 11.94
C GLU A 245 -6.48 -7.87 13.18
N PHE A 246 -6.47 -6.55 13.44
CA PHE A 246 -7.24 -5.90 14.50
C PHE A 246 -8.64 -5.46 14.03
N ASP A 247 -9.35 -6.36 13.33
CA ASP A 247 -10.68 -6.08 12.78
C ASP A 247 -11.70 -5.70 13.85
N GLY A 248 -12.51 -4.67 13.57
CA GLY A 248 -13.58 -4.21 14.46
C GLY A 248 -13.11 -3.35 15.64
N PHE A 249 -11.81 -3.09 15.76
CA PHE A 249 -11.30 -2.13 16.74
C PHE A 249 -11.71 -0.70 16.37
N ILE A 250 -12.24 0.04 17.35
CA ILE A 250 -12.57 1.45 17.21
C ILE A 250 -11.62 2.24 18.13
N PRO A 251 -10.67 3.01 17.57
CA PRO A 251 -9.74 3.78 18.39
C PRO A 251 -10.43 4.95 19.08
N ASP A 252 -9.88 5.38 20.22
CA ASP A 252 -10.24 6.66 20.83
C ASP A 252 -9.91 7.79 19.84
N LEU A 253 -10.89 8.66 19.58
CA LEU A 253 -10.72 9.77 18.64
C LEU A 253 -9.84 10.85 19.26
N GLN A 254 -8.67 11.05 18.67
CA GLN A 254 -7.72 12.08 19.05
C GLN A 254 -7.66 13.21 18.02
N GLY A 255 -7.12 14.36 18.41
CA GLY A 255 -6.90 15.50 17.53
C GLY A 255 -8.07 16.48 17.46
N ILE A 256 -8.02 17.37 16.46
CA ILE A 256 -9.03 18.40 16.25
C ILE A 256 -10.27 17.82 15.55
N LYS A 257 -11.47 18.11 16.07
CA LYS A 257 -12.72 17.73 15.40
C LYS A 257 -12.90 18.57 14.13
N GLY A 258 -13.42 17.95 13.08
CA GLY A 258 -13.78 18.67 11.86
C GLY A 258 -14.71 19.88 12.10
N ALA A 259 -15.62 19.79 13.08
CA ALA A 259 -16.50 20.91 13.45
C ALA A 259 -15.75 22.14 13.99
N GLU A 260 -14.59 21.94 14.63
CA GLU A 260 -13.74 22.99 15.23
C GLU A 260 -12.79 23.64 14.21
N LEU A 261 -12.71 23.11 12.98
CA LEU A 261 -11.99 23.75 11.88
C LEU A 261 -12.76 24.97 11.37
N SER A 262 -12.01 26.00 10.98
CA SER A 262 -12.58 27.17 10.30
C SER A 262 -13.13 26.77 8.93
N SER A 263 -13.98 27.59 8.33
CA SER A 263 -14.51 27.30 6.99
C SER A 263 -13.41 27.17 5.94
N SER A 264 -12.33 27.95 6.04
CA SER A 264 -11.19 27.85 5.12
C SER A 264 -10.41 26.55 5.33
N HIS A 265 -10.17 26.13 6.58
CA HIS A 265 -9.49 24.87 6.87
C HIS A 265 -10.34 23.65 6.48
N LYS A 266 -11.66 23.71 6.64
CA LYS A 266 -12.59 22.68 6.15
C LYS A 266 -12.51 22.54 4.63
N ALA A 267 -12.51 23.65 3.91
CA ALA A 267 -12.36 23.64 2.45
C ALA A 267 -11.02 23.02 2.03
N GLN A 268 -9.92 23.36 2.72
CA GLN A 268 -8.61 22.76 2.44
C GLN A 268 -8.57 21.24 2.70
N LEU A 269 -9.23 20.76 3.76
CA LEU A 269 -9.29 19.34 4.09
C LEU A 269 -10.12 18.54 3.09
N LEU A 270 -11.29 19.07 2.69
CA LEU A 270 -12.26 18.35 1.86
C LEU A 270 -11.96 18.41 0.36
N GLY A 271 -11.23 19.42 -0.09
CA GLY A 271 -10.93 19.65 -1.52
C GLY A 271 -12.02 20.46 -2.20
#